data_AF-A0A8T1LL84-F1
#
_entry.id   AF-A0A8T1LL84-F1
#
_cell.length_a   1.000
_cell.length_b   1.000
_cell.length_c   1.000
_cell.angle_alpha   90.00
_cell.angle_beta   90.00
_cell.angle_gamma   90.00
#
_symmetry.space_group_name_H-M   'P 1'
#
loop_
_entity.id
_entity.type
_entity.pdbx_description
1 polymer ?
#
loop_
_entity_poly.entity_id
_entity_poly.type
_entity_poly.pdbx_seq_one_letter_code
_entity_poly.pdbx_strand_id
1 'polypeptide(L)'
;MTTTVPQEPTRPPTSSPRRLATAEERQRVLTVYERGDDWLTVTRYNNMSRAAAYQLCKTGDPSPPARGGARASVVKYTEDMVTSCGGCTEDGGHAVWDIG
;
A
#
# COMPACT_ATOMS: atom_id res chain seq x y z
N MET A 1 3.93 46.57 17.47
CA MET A 1 3.78 46.45 16.00
C MET A 1 3.66 44.97 15.70
N THR A 2 2.47 44.50 15.29
CA THR A 2 2.21 43.06 15.08
C THR A 2 2.02 42.84 13.59
N THR A 3 2.96 42.14 12.96
CA THR A 3 2.90 41.80 11.54
C THR A 3 2.08 40.53 11.36
N THR A 4 0.89 40.66 10.77
CA THR A 4 0.07 39.53 10.31
C THR A 4 0.70 38.94 9.05
N VAL A 5 1.18 37.71 9.12
CA VAL A 5 1.55 36.91 7.95
C VAL A 5 0.28 36.48 7.19
N PRO A 6 0.16 36.75 5.89
CA PRO A 6 -0.98 36.29 5.11
C PRO A 6 -0.91 34.77 4.94
N GLN A 7 -1.92 34.06 5.45
CA GLN A 7 -2.08 32.63 5.23
C GLN A 7 -2.53 32.40 3.78
N GLU A 8 -1.72 31.67 3.02
CA GLU A 8 -2.07 31.16 1.70
C GLU A 8 -3.31 30.24 1.83
N PRO A 9 -4.36 30.39 0.99
CA PRO A 9 -5.49 29.49 1.06
C PRO A 9 -5.06 28.11 0.57
N THR A 10 -4.84 27.18 1.52
CA THR A 10 -4.61 25.76 1.24
C THR A 10 -5.79 25.23 0.41
N ARG A 11 -5.58 25.14 -0.91
CA ARG A 11 -6.57 24.56 -1.83
C ARG A 11 -6.84 23.12 -1.40
N PRO A 12 -8.09 22.74 -1.11
CA PRO A 12 -8.40 21.36 -0.77
C PRO A 12 -8.06 20.46 -1.97
N PRO A 13 -7.54 19.24 -1.74
CA PRO A 13 -7.25 18.31 -2.82
C PRO A 13 -8.54 18.03 -3.61
N THR A 14 -8.58 18.43 -4.87
CA THR A 14 -9.77 18.40 -5.74
C THR A 14 -10.15 17.00 -6.24
N SER A 15 -9.50 15.95 -5.77
CA SER A 15 -9.80 14.59 -6.18
C SER A 15 -9.83 13.68 -4.97
N SER A 16 -11.00 13.09 -4.70
CA SER A 16 -11.05 11.86 -3.92
C SER A 16 -10.08 10.86 -4.56
N PRO A 17 -9.29 10.12 -3.77
CA PRO A 17 -8.42 9.09 -4.32
C PRO A 17 -9.28 8.08 -5.08
N ARG A 18 -8.99 7.86 -6.37
CA ARG A 18 -9.67 6.83 -7.14
C ARG A 18 -9.44 5.49 -6.45
N ARG A 19 -10.51 4.89 -5.92
CA ARG A 19 -10.49 3.57 -5.27
C ARG A 19 -10.01 2.54 -6.30
N LEU A 20 -9.06 1.71 -5.89
CA LEU A 20 -8.60 0.58 -6.69
C LEU A 20 -9.64 -0.55 -6.61
N ALA A 21 -9.85 -1.25 -7.72
CA ALA A 21 -10.72 -2.43 -7.72
C ALA A 21 -10.20 -3.50 -6.74
N THR A 22 -11.09 -4.05 -5.93
CA THR A 22 -10.79 -5.12 -4.96
C THR A 22 -10.56 -6.46 -5.64
N ALA A 23 -10.10 -7.46 -4.87
CA ALA A 23 -9.90 -8.81 -5.37
C ALA A 23 -11.20 -9.42 -5.93
N GLU A 24 -12.33 -9.19 -5.26
CA GLU A 24 -13.64 -9.71 -5.68
C GLU A 24 -14.13 -9.06 -6.97
N GLU A 25 -13.93 -7.74 -7.09
CA GLU A 25 -14.23 -6.97 -8.30
C GLU A 25 -13.41 -7.47 -9.50
N ARG A 26 -12.13 -7.79 -9.25
CA ARG A 26 -11.21 -8.37 -10.25
C ARG A 26 -11.60 -9.80 -10.61
N GLN A 27 -11.94 -10.62 -9.62
CA GLN A 27 -12.39 -11.99 -9.83
C GLN A 27 -13.64 -12.04 -10.72
N ARG A 28 -14.61 -11.14 -10.51
CA ARG A 28 -15.80 -11.06 -11.37
C ARG A 28 -15.45 -10.76 -12.83
N VAL A 29 -14.55 -9.82 -13.07
CA VAL A 29 -14.09 -9.51 -14.44
C VAL A 29 -13.42 -10.73 -15.07
N LEU A 30 -12.59 -11.44 -14.31
CA LEU A 30 -11.88 -12.63 -14.79
C LEU A 30 -12.84 -13.77 -15.14
N THR A 31 -13.82 -14.04 -14.28
CA THR A 31 -14.82 -15.08 -14.52
C THR A 31 -15.67 -14.81 -15.77
N VAL A 32 -16.02 -13.55 -16.03
CA VAL A 32 -16.77 -13.17 -17.24
C VAL A 32 -15.87 -13.26 -18.49
N TYR A 33 -14.60 -12.88 -18.36
CA TYR A 33 -13.62 -13.05 -19.42
C TYR A 33 -13.41 -14.52 -19.81
N GLU A 34 -13.27 -15.42 -18.83
CA GLU A 34 -13.11 -16.86 -19.06
C GLU A 34 -14.33 -17.50 -19.72
N ARG A 35 -15.54 -16.99 -19.45
CA ARG A 35 -16.78 -17.42 -20.10
C ARG A 35 -16.94 -16.89 -21.53
N GLY A 36 -16.11 -15.93 -21.95
CA GLY A 36 -16.23 -15.25 -23.24
C GLY A 36 -17.36 -14.21 -23.29
N ASP A 37 -17.91 -13.82 -22.14
CA ASP A 37 -18.98 -12.83 -22.00
C ASP A 37 -18.44 -11.38 -22.06
N ASP A 38 -19.32 -10.37 -22.03
CA ASP A 38 -18.94 -8.95 -22.07
C ASP A 38 -18.30 -8.45 -20.76
N TRP A 39 -17.03 -8.80 -20.59
CA TRP A 39 -16.20 -8.40 -19.45
C TRP A 39 -15.83 -6.91 -19.44
N LEU A 40 -15.92 -6.20 -20.58
CA LEU A 40 -15.65 -4.76 -20.67
C LEU A 40 -16.74 -3.95 -19.98
N THR A 41 -17.99 -4.38 -20.10
CA THR A 41 -19.11 -3.77 -19.37
C THR A 41 -18.97 -3.98 -17.87
N VAL A 42 -18.63 -5.20 -17.43
CA VAL A 42 -18.37 -5.52 -16.02
C VAL A 42 -17.22 -4.66 -15.47
N THR A 43 -16.15 -4.49 -16.23
CA THR A 43 -15.00 -3.63 -15.86
C THR A 43 -15.42 -2.20 -15.52
N ARG A 44 -16.31 -1.59 -16.32
CA ARG A 44 -16.80 -0.21 -16.10
C ARG A 44 -17.58 -0.08 -14.81
N TYR A 45 -18.45 -1.05 -14.50
CA TYR A 45 -19.23 -1.05 -13.26
C TYR A 45 -18.38 -1.27 -12.01
N ASN A 46 -17.22 -1.92 -12.15
CA ASN A 46 -16.30 -2.19 -11.03
C ASN A 46 -15.21 -1.12 -10.86
N ASN A 47 -15.39 0.09 -11.43
CA ASN A 47 -14.42 1.20 -11.36
C ASN A 47 -12.99 0.83 -11.79
N MET A 48 -12.86 -0.17 -12.65
CA MET A 48 -11.57 -0.63 -13.15
C MET A 48 -11.28 0.04 -14.50
N SER A 49 -10.05 0.52 -14.68
CA SER A 49 -9.65 1.08 -15.97
C SER A 49 -9.53 -0.03 -17.00
N ARG A 50 -9.82 0.28 -18.27
CA ARG A 50 -9.68 -0.67 -19.38
C ARG A 50 -8.27 -1.27 -19.47
N ALA A 51 -7.25 -0.44 -19.23
CA ALA A 51 -5.86 -0.90 -19.20
C ALA A 51 -5.59 -1.90 -18.08
N ALA A 52 -6.11 -1.65 -16.87
CA ALA A 52 -5.98 -2.58 -15.74
C ALA A 52 -6.71 -3.90 -16.00
N ALA A 53 -7.87 -3.84 -16.65
CA ALA A 53 -8.64 -5.03 -17.00
C ALA A 53 -7.94 -5.90 -18.06
N TYR A 54 -7.32 -5.30 -19.08
CA TYR A 54 -6.48 -6.06 -20.02
C TYR A 54 -5.28 -6.70 -19.34
N GLN A 55 -4.61 -5.99 -18.42
CA GLN A 55 -3.51 -6.59 -17.66
C GLN A 55 -4.00 -7.74 -16.80
N LEU A 56 -5.14 -7.60 -16.13
CA LEU A 56 -5.78 -8.64 -15.34
C LEU A 56 -6.11 -9.89 -16.19
N CYS A 57 -6.73 -9.72 -17.35
CA CYS A 57 -7.02 -10.83 -18.26
C CYS A 57 -5.75 -11.49 -18.81
N LYS A 58 -4.66 -10.73 -18.95
CA LYS A 58 -3.36 -11.26 -19.38
C LYS A 58 -2.63 -12.02 -18.27
N THR A 59 -2.66 -11.52 -17.03
CA THR A 59 -1.97 -12.16 -15.89
C THR A 59 -2.77 -13.29 -15.27
N GLY A 60 -4.10 -13.24 -15.36
CA GLY A 60 -5.00 -14.18 -14.69
C GLY A 60 -5.04 -14.03 -13.17
N ASP A 61 -4.33 -13.04 -12.61
CA ASP A 61 -4.20 -12.86 -11.16
C ASP A 61 -5.21 -11.81 -10.66
N PRO A 62 -6.25 -12.22 -9.90
CA PRO A 62 -7.23 -11.30 -9.32
C PRO A 62 -6.67 -10.53 -8.12
N SER A 63 -5.44 -10.80 -7.66
CA SER A 63 -4.84 -10.06 -6.54
C SER A 63 -4.69 -8.57 -6.88
N PRO A 64 -5.02 -7.66 -5.95
CA PRO A 64 -4.69 -6.25 -6.09
C PRO A 64 -3.17 -6.07 -6.19
N PRO A 65 -2.67 -5.17 -7.06
CA PRO A 65 -1.24 -4.89 -7.14
C PRO A 65 -0.71 -4.43 -5.79
N ALA A 66 0.49 -4.92 -5.44
CA ALA A 66 1.19 -4.52 -4.23
C ALA A 66 1.32 -2.98 -4.19
N ARG A 67 0.92 -2.40 -3.05
CA ARG A 67 0.96 -0.95 -2.84
C ARG A 67 2.03 -0.61 -1.82
N GLY A 68 2.92 0.32 -2.20
CA GLY A 68 4.01 0.76 -1.34
C GLY A 68 5.20 -0.20 -1.34
N GLY A 69 6.14 0.05 -0.45
CA GLY A 69 7.42 -0.64 -0.38
C GLY A 69 8.59 0.35 -0.46
N ALA A 70 9.60 0.11 0.36
CA ALA A 70 10.86 0.84 0.27
C ALA A 70 11.71 0.21 -0.82
N ARG A 71 12.31 1.04 -1.68
CA ARG A 71 13.36 0.56 -2.59
C ARG A 71 14.54 0.11 -1.72
N ALA A 72 15.16 -1.02 -2.04
CA ALA A 72 16.30 -1.54 -1.27
C ALA A 72 17.40 -0.49 -1.07
N SER A 73 17.65 0.38 -2.05
CA SER A 73 18.61 1.48 -1.96
C SER A 73 18.27 2.58 -0.95
N VAL A 74 17.01 2.66 -0.48
CA VAL A 74 16.51 3.64 0.48
C VAL A 74 16.43 3.04 1.89
N VAL A 75 16.41 1.71 2.01
CA VAL A 75 16.36 1.02 3.31
C VAL A 75 17.67 1.28 4.06
N LYS A 76 17.58 1.99 5.18
CA LYS A 76 18.73 2.34 6.03
C LYS A 76 19.12 1.22 6.99
N TYR A 77 18.26 0.21 7.18
CA TYR A 77 18.55 -0.96 8.00
C TYR A 77 19.09 -2.09 7.13
N THR A 78 20.36 -2.46 7.30
CA THR A 78 20.97 -3.61 6.62
C THR A 78 20.82 -4.86 7.49
N GLU A 79 20.85 -6.06 6.89
CA GLU A 79 20.80 -7.32 7.64
C GLU A 79 21.92 -7.40 8.70
N ASP A 80 23.10 -6.86 8.38
CA ASP A 80 24.24 -6.72 9.28
C ASP A 80 23.90 -5.94 10.57
N MET A 81 23.13 -4.85 10.47
CA MET A 81 22.68 -4.09 11.64
C MET A 81 21.59 -4.82 12.45
N VAL A 82 20.75 -5.63 11.81
CA VAL A 82 19.80 -6.52 12.51
C VAL A 82 20.54 -7.60 13.29
N THR A 83 21.56 -8.22 12.68
CA THR A 83 22.37 -9.26 13.32
C THR A 83 23.21 -8.68 14.47
N SER A 84 23.76 -7.47 14.31
CA SER A 84 24.53 -6.79 15.37
C SER A 84 23.67 -6.30 16.54
N CYS A 85 22.38 -6.03 16.34
CA CYS A 85 21.49 -5.54 17.40
C CYS A 85 20.93 -6.69 18.28
N GLY A 86 20.96 -7.93 17.82
CA GLY A 86 20.53 -9.11 18.58
C GLY A 86 21.47 -9.56 19.72
N GLY A 87 22.63 -8.92 19.87
CA GLY A 87 23.66 -9.28 20.87
C GLY A 87 23.47 -8.71 22.28
N CYS A 88 22.32 -8.08 22.59
CA CYS A 88 22.06 -7.47 23.90
C CYS A 88 20.93 -8.17 24.68
N THR A 89 20.80 -9.50 24.57
CA THR A 89 19.87 -10.24 25.42
C THR A 89 20.51 -11.53 25.88
N GLU A 90 21.52 -11.40 26.75
CA GLU A 90 21.94 -12.41 27.71
C GLU A 90 23.06 -11.80 28.57
N ASP A 91 22.70 -11.16 29.68
CA ASP A 91 23.32 -11.51 30.96
C ASP A 91 22.42 -11.06 32.12
N GLY A 92 22.31 -11.93 33.12
CA GLY A 92 21.41 -11.74 34.24
C GLY A 92 21.88 -10.59 35.14
N GLY A 93 20.97 -9.69 35.46
CA GLY A 93 21.17 -8.68 36.49
C GLY A 93 19.84 -8.37 37.15
N HIS A 94 19.53 -9.09 38.23
CA HIS A 94 18.48 -8.74 39.17
C HIS A 94 18.78 -7.35 39.76
N ALA A 95 18.32 -6.29 39.10
CA ALA A 95 18.29 -4.95 39.66
C ALA A 95 17.13 -4.91 40.66
N VAL A 96 17.45 -5.20 41.93
CA VAL A 96 16.63 -4.83 43.06
C VAL A 96 16.56 -3.30 43.08
N TRP A 97 15.36 -2.73 42.94
CA TRP A 97 15.14 -1.30 43.10
C TRP A 97 14.93 -1.06 44.60
N ASP A 98 15.99 -0.64 45.30
CA ASP A 98 15.88 -0.15 46.67
C ASP A 98 15.34 1.29 46.62
N ILE A 99 14.10 1.48 47.11
CA ILE A 99 13.50 2.79 47.35
C ILE A 99 13.68 3.07 48.84
N GLY A 100 14.68 3.89 49.15
CA GLY A 100 14.83 4.57 50.45
C GLY A 100 14.18 5.94 50.46
#